data_AF-A0A1J5J6Y3-F1
#
_entry.id   AF-A0A1J5J6Y3-F1
#
_cell.length_a   1.000
_cell.length_b   1.000
_cell.length_c   1.000
_cell.angle_alpha   90.00
_cell.angle_beta   90.00
_cell.angle_gamma   90.00
#
_symmetry.space_group_name_H-M   'P 1'
#
loop_
_entity.id
_entity.type
_entity.pdbx_description
1 polymer ?
#
loop_
_entity_poly.entity_id
_entity_poly.type
_entity_poly.pdbx_seq_one_letter_code
_entity_poly.pdbx_strand_id
1 'polypeptide(L)'
;MGKISVQPVYGLNADDIIKEISDKVSESKNKNLLIIVGGQKVDSEVYFIVDYNVGIGNQPHSEVAALAVFLDRFFSGKETQKKFNGKIEVIPKAYGKDVVRKES
;
A
#
# COMPACT_ATOMS: atom_id res chain seq x y z
N MET A 1 0.86 2.49 16.71
CA MET A 1 1.01 2.90 15.30
C MET A 1 2.13 2.06 14.73
N GLY A 2 1.81 1.14 13.83
CA GLY A 2 2.81 0.26 13.21
C GLY A 2 3.61 1.01 12.15
N LYS A 3 4.91 0.71 12.02
CA LYS A 3 5.83 1.30 11.04
C LYS A 3 6.36 0.21 10.12
N ILE A 4 6.20 0.39 8.81
CA ILE A 4 6.64 -0.57 7.81
C ILE A 4 7.48 0.15 6.77
N SER A 5 8.66 -0.38 6.44
CA SER A 5 9.36 -0.04 5.21
C SER A 5 8.91 -0.97 4.10
N VAL A 6 8.37 -0.40 3.01
CA VAL A 6 8.05 -1.14 1.78
C VAL A 6 9.08 -0.78 0.73
N GLN A 7 9.73 -1.80 0.19
CA GLN A 7 10.83 -1.64 -0.75
C GLN A 7 10.62 -2.52 -1.98
N PRO A 8 11.08 -2.07 -3.16
CA PRO A 8 10.99 -2.88 -4.38
C PRO A 8 11.80 -4.18 -4.35
N VAL A 9 12.87 -4.24 -3.55
CA VAL A 9 13.87 -5.33 -3.66
C VAL A 9 14.19 -6.00 -2.32
N TYR A 10 14.41 -5.20 -1.27
CA TYR A 10 14.96 -5.73 -0.02
C TYR A 10 13.88 -5.88 1.06
N GLY A 11 13.97 -6.95 1.84
CA GLY A 11 13.06 -7.23 2.94
C GLY A 11 12.46 -8.62 2.86
N LEU A 12 11.55 -8.91 3.78
CA LEU A 12 10.77 -10.14 3.75
C LEU A 12 9.76 -10.07 2.61
N ASN A 13 9.56 -11.18 1.91
CA ASN A 13 8.58 -11.22 0.82
C ASN A 13 7.20 -10.87 1.36
N ALA A 14 6.54 -9.91 0.71
CA ALA A 14 5.22 -9.45 1.14
C ALA A 14 4.19 -10.59 1.29
N ASP A 15 4.19 -11.59 0.41
CA ASP A 15 3.21 -12.70 0.48
C ASP A 15 3.33 -13.52 1.77
N ASP A 16 4.54 -13.64 2.31
CA ASP A 16 4.80 -14.44 3.52
C ASP A 16 4.35 -13.72 4.80
N ILE A 17 4.40 -12.38 4.79
CA ILE A 17 4.28 -11.55 6.00
C ILE A 17 2.99 -10.71 6.05
N ILE A 18 2.30 -10.52 4.91
CA ILE A 18 1.19 -9.54 4.84
C ILE A 18 0.05 -9.87 5.79
N LYS A 19 -0.24 -11.17 5.99
CA LYS A 19 -1.29 -11.62 6.90
C LYS A 19 -0.94 -11.26 8.34
N GLU A 20 0.29 -11.51 8.77
CA GLU A 20 0.76 -11.17 10.12
C GLU A 20 0.64 -9.66 10.36
N ILE A 21 1.07 -8.85 9.40
CA ILE A 21 0.97 -7.39 9.50
C ILE A 21 -0.49 -6.95 9.61
N SER A 22 -1.37 -7.45 8.73
CA SER A 22 -2.79 -7.12 8.74
C SER A 22 -3.45 -7.50 10.07
N ASP A 23 -3.19 -8.72 10.57
CA ASP A 23 -3.74 -9.20 11.84
C ASP A 23 -3.30 -8.30 12.99
N LYS A 24 -1.99 -7.99 13.09
CA LYS A 24 -1.44 -7.07 14.10
C LYS A 24 -2.05 -5.68 14.05
N VAL A 25 -2.26 -5.12 12.86
CA VAL A 25 -2.92 -3.81 12.69
C VAL A 25 -4.38 -3.87 13.13
N SER A 26 -5.07 -4.98 12.83
CA SER A 26 -6.48 -5.17 13.16
C SER A 26 -6.73 -5.32 14.67
N GLU A 27 -5.82 -6.01 15.37
CA GLU A 27 -5.85 -6.26 16.82
C GLU A 27 -5.37 -5.05 17.63
N SER A 28 -4.62 -4.14 17.03
CA SER A 28 -4.14 -2.95 17.71
C SER A 28 -5.28 -2.02 18.11
N LYS A 29 -5.24 -1.52 19.35
CA LYS A 29 -6.10 -0.42 19.81
C LYS A 29 -5.97 0.82 18.91
N ASN A 30 -4.81 1.01 18.29
CA ASN A 30 -4.52 2.09 17.36
C ASN A 30 -4.18 1.50 15.98
N LYS A 31 -5.17 1.52 15.08
CA LYS A 31 -5.12 0.96 13.73
C LYS A 31 -4.31 1.81 12.73
N ASN A 32 -3.55 2.79 13.20
CA ASN A 32 -2.71 3.61 12.32
C ASN A 32 -1.48 2.84 11.87
N LEU A 33 -1.18 2.97 10.58
CA LEU A 33 -0.02 2.38 9.92
C LEU A 33 0.76 3.48 9.18
N LEU A 34 2.06 3.55 9.45
CA LEU A 34 3.01 4.39 8.72
C LEU A 34 3.76 3.50 7.73
N ILE A 35 3.65 3.81 6.45
CA ILE A 35 4.39 3.14 5.38
C ILE A 35 5.48 4.09 4.88
N ILE A 36 6.73 3.62 4.93
CA ILE A 36 7.89 4.30 4.39
C ILE A 36 8.22 3.61 3.07
N VAL A 37 8.07 4.33 1.97
CA VAL A 37 8.47 3.86 0.64
C VAL A 37 9.87 4.34 0.32
N GLY A 38 10.74 3.39 0.03
CA GLY A 38 12.13 3.67 -0.33
C GLY A 38 12.27 4.11 -1.78
N GLY A 39 12.94 5.25 -2.01
CA GLY A 39 13.38 5.69 -3.35
C GLY A 39 14.72 5.08 -3.75
N GLN A 40 15.48 5.77 -4.60
CA GLN A 40 16.78 5.31 -5.12
C GLN A 40 17.81 4.94 -4.02
N LYS A 41 17.72 5.57 -2.85
CA LYS A 41 18.53 5.25 -1.67
C LYS A 41 17.70 5.41 -0.41
N VAL A 42 17.57 4.34 0.35
CA VAL A 42 16.97 4.35 1.69
C VAL A 42 18.09 4.50 2.70
N ASP A 43 17.96 5.45 3.62
CA ASP A 43 18.93 5.59 4.70
C ASP A 43 18.95 4.34 5.56
N SER A 44 20.15 3.88 5.93
CA SER A 44 20.34 2.64 6.67
C SER A 44 19.58 2.61 7.99
N GLU A 45 19.39 3.76 8.63
CA GLU A 45 18.63 3.87 9.89
C GLU A 45 17.17 3.40 9.74
N VAL A 46 16.54 3.61 8.57
CA VAL A 46 15.16 3.20 8.31
C VAL A 46 14.98 1.70 8.52
N TYR A 47 15.96 0.89 8.10
CA TYR A 47 15.90 -0.56 8.25
C TYR A 47 15.83 -1.01 9.72
N PHE A 48 16.32 -0.20 10.65
CA PHE A 48 16.41 -0.54 12.07
C PHE A 48 15.28 0.04 12.92
N ILE A 49 14.57 1.08 12.45
CA ILE A 49 13.52 1.78 13.23
C ILE A 49 12.08 1.36 12.88
N VAL A 50 11.92 0.49 11.88
CA VAL A 50 10.62 -0.04 11.45
C VAL A 50 10.33 -1.40 12.11
N ASP A 51 9.05 -1.72 12.25
CA ASP A 51 8.61 -3.02 12.76
C ASP A 51 8.83 -4.11 11.70
N TYR A 52 8.72 -3.74 10.41
CA TYR A 52 8.91 -4.64 9.26
C TYR A 52 9.65 -3.96 8.11
N ASN A 53 10.55 -4.72 7.49
CA ASN A 53 11.08 -4.42 6.16
C ASN A 53 10.49 -5.41 5.16
N VAL A 54 9.76 -4.90 4.17
CA VAL A 54 8.97 -5.70 3.23
C VAL A 54 9.48 -5.47 1.81
N GLY A 55 9.87 -6.56 1.14
CA GLY A 55 10.24 -6.59 -0.26
C GLY A 55 9.07 -6.99 -1.16
N ILE A 56 8.85 -6.25 -2.23
CA ILE A 56 7.86 -6.58 -3.27
C ILE A 56 8.58 -7.30 -4.41
N GLY A 57 8.80 -8.60 -4.22
CA GLY A 57 9.72 -9.34 -5.07
C GLY A 57 11.19 -8.94 -4.83
N ASN A 58 12.09 -9.42 -5.69
CA ASN A 58 13.54 -9.32 -5.49
C ASN A 58 14.25 -8.70 -6.70
N GLN A 59 13.54 -7.90 -7.51
CA GLN A 59 14.10 -7.27 -8.71
C GLN A 59 13.89 -5.75 -8.64
N PRO A 60 14.88 -4.94 -9.06
CA PRO A 60 14.77 -3.49 -8.98
C PRO A 60 13.62 -2.96 -9.85
N HIS A 61 12.67 -2.28 -9.22
CA HIS A 61 11.54 -1.64 -9.88
C HIS A 61 11.04 -0.42 -9.09
N SER A 62 9.92 0.16 -9.52
CA SER A 62 9.36 1.37 -8.90
C SER A 62 8.82 1.13 -7.49
N GLU A 63 9.10 2.08 -6.61
CA GLU A 63 8.49 2.29 -5.29
C GLU A 63 6.97 2.51 -5.36
N VAL A 64 6.48 3.13 -6.44
CA VAL A 64 5.03 3.31 -6.67
C VAL A 64 4.37 1.95 -6.92
N ALA A 65 5.01 1.10 -7.74
CA ALA A 65 4.54 -0.27 -7.97
C ALA A 65 4.63 -1.11 -6.69
N ALA A 66 5.71 -0.98 -5.92
CA ALA A 66 5.86 -1.66 -4.64
C ALA A 66 4.72 -1.29 -3.68
N LEU A 67 4.44 0.01 -3.53
CA LEU A 67 3.35 0.48 -2.68
C LEU A 67 1.98 -0.01 -3.15
N ALA A 68 1.70 0.06 -4.46
CA ALA A 68 0.42 -0.37 -5.01
C ALA A 68 0.18 -1.86 -4.74
N VAL A 69 1.17 -2.73 -5.02
CA VAL A 69 1.07 -4.18 -4.77
C VAL A 69 0.99 -4.47 -3.27
N PHE A 70 1.76 -3.77 -2.44
CA PHE A 70 1.67 -3.93 -0.99
C PHE A 70 0.25 -3.63 -0.47
N LEU A 71 -0.33 -2.50 -0.89
CA LEU A 71 -1.68 -2.09 -0.45
C LEU A 71 -2.77 -3.01 -0.98
N ASP A 72 -2.67 -3.46 -2.24
CA ASP A 72 -3.58 -4.45 -2.83
C ASP A 72 -3.59 -5.75 -2.02
N ARG A 73 -2.40 -6.29 -1.68
CA ARG A 73 -2.29 -7.47 -0.82
C ARG A 73 -2.80 -7.22 0.59
N PHE A 74 -2.46 -6.07 1.18
CA PHE A 74 -2.86 -5.69 2.55
C PHE A 74 -4.38 -5.58 2.69
N PHE A 75 -5.05 -4.98 1.72
CA PHE A 75 -6.51 -4.80 1.71
C PHE A 75 -7.26 -5.91 0.96
N SER A 76 -6.54 -6.90 0.44
CA SER A 76 -7.09 -7.99 -0.38
C SER A 76 -7.87 -7.47 -1.59
N GLY A 77 -7.36 -6.44 -2.28
CA GLY A 77 -7.92 -5.81 -3.48
C GLY A 77 -9.19 -4.97 -3.26
N LYS A 78 -9.70 -4.89 -2.02
CA LYS A 78 -10.96 -4.20 -1.69
C LYS A 78 -10.86 -2.67 -1.82
N GLU A 79 -9.65 -2.12 -1.76
CA GLU A 79 -9.37 -0.70 -1.86
C GLU A 79 -9.72 -0.13 -3.24
N THR A 80 -9.62 -0.93 -4.31
CA THR A 80 -10.02 -0.54 -5.67
C THR A 80 -11.52 -0.28 -5.80
N GLN A 81 -12.34 -0.85 -4.90
CA GLN A 81 -13.79 -0.68 -4.85
C GLN A 81 -14.22 0.44 -3.90
N LYS A 82 -13.27 1.11 -3.24
CA LYS A 82 -13.57 2.17 -2.28
C LYS A 82 -14.19 3.36 -3.01
N LYS A 83 -15.41 3.70 -2.61
CA LYS A 83 -16.08 4.93 -3.07
C LYS A 83 -15.65 6.11 -2.23
N PHE A 84 -15.40 7.22 -2.90
CA PHE A 84 -15.08 8.49 -2.27
C PHE A 84 -16.21 9.49 -2.54
N ASN A 85 -16.50 10.35 -1.56
CA ASN A 85 -17.45 11.45 -1.78
C ASN A 85 -16.75 12.62 -2.49
N GLY A 86 -16.32 12.37 -3.73
CA GLY A 86 -15.68 13.36 -4.58
C GLY A 86 -16.70 14.11 -5.44
N LYS A 87 -16.32 15.31 -5.90
CA LYS A 87 -17.11 16.11 -6.87
C LYS A 87 -17.24 15.44 -8.24
N ILE A 88 -16.33 14.52 -8.55
CA ILE A 88 -16.24 13.81 -9.83
C ILE A 88 -16.16 12.32 -9.54
N GLU A 89 -16.97 11.53 -10.23
CA GLU A 89 -16.97 10.07 -10.19
C GLU A 89 -16.94 9.53 -11.62
N VAL A 90 -15.92 8.73 -11.95
CA VAL A 90 -15.81 8.06 -13.26
C VAL A 90 -16.64 6.79 -13.22
N ILE A 91 -17.51 6.60 -14.21
CA ILE A 91 -18.34 5.39 -14.33
C ILE A 91 -17.59 4.38 -15.22
N PRO A 92 -17.28 3.17 -14.72
CA PRO A 92 -16.66 2.15 -15.54
C PRO A 92 -17.49 1.82 -16.78
N LYS A 93 -16.86 1.86 -17.96
CA LYS A 93 -17.46 1.50 -19.25
C LYS A 93 -16.46 0.67 -20.05
N ALA A 94 -16.97 -0.30 -20.81
CA ALA A 94 -16.14 -1.12 -21.69
C ALA A 94 -15.48 -0.28 -22.81
N TYR A 95 -16.18 0.76 -23.29
CA TYR A 95 -15.69 1.67 -24.32
C TYR A 95 -16.16 3.10 -24.01
N GLY A 96 -15.29 4.08 -24.27
CA GLY A 96 -15.57 5.49 -24.02
C GLY A 96 -15.26 5.95 -22.59
N LYS A 97 -15.63 7.19 -22.28
CA LYS A 97 -15.42 7.83 -20.97
C LYS A 97 -16.75 8.39 -20.48
N ASP A 98 -17.17 8.00 -19.29
CA ASP A 98 -18.40 8.47 -18.66
C ASP A 98 -18.08 8.99 -17.25
N VAL A 99 -18.60 10.16 -16.91
CA VAL A 99 -18.21 10.92 -15.72
C VAL A 99 -19.42 11.67 -15.17
N VAL A 100 -19.72 11.44 -13.89
CA VAL A 100 -20.75 12.18 -13.15
C VAL A 100 -20.09 13.29 -12.33
N ARG A 101 -20.63 14.50 -12.43
CA ARG A 101 -20.26 15.65 -11.58
C ARG A 101 -21.37 15.88 -10.56
N LYS A 102 -21.03 15.89 -9.28
CA LYS A 102 -21.96 16.21 -8.20
C LYS A 102 -21.96 17.73 -8.02
N GLU A 103 -23.12 18.37 -8.14
CA GLU A 103 -23.26 19.77 -7.76
C GLU A 103 -23.09 19.89 -6.24
N SER A 104 -22.44 20.98 -5.81
CA SER A 104 -22.11 21.22 -4.39
C SER A 104 -23.32 21.67 -3.60
#